data_AF-V6TQ19-F1
#
_entry.id   AF-V6TQ19-F1
#
_cell.length_a   1.000
_cell.length_b   1.000
_cell.length_c   1.000
_cell.angle_alpha   90.00
_cell.angle_beta   90.00
_cell.angle_gamma   90.00
#
_symmetry.space_group_name_H-M   'P 1'
#
loop_
_entity.id
_entity.type
_entity.pdbx_description
1 polymer ?
#
loop_
_entity_poly.entity_id
_entity_poly.type
_entity_poly.pdbx_seq_one_letter_code
_entity_poly.pdbx_strand_id
1 'polypeptide(L)'
;VCREARDGACVRHAEEHSVDGRRHGSQGSRAHDSREEAKRVRGAQCTNCEASSCNVLIREGTYCSMCSTDVTGYAPIDGVCADVSSDTALCKTNAGGKCTQCDGQSFMYQGGCYQTGSQNPGNSLCTAAANGICTQAAEGYFVPPGATDAKDSAVKCDDTTGVEISGNTYKGVLNCEVCSPPTTPAGARTESVAVCTKCRNSKYLKTDGTCGEASDCTGTTFPKADNNAGNKCVLCGDETDGIADCQECSKPENALKCLTCATDTNKPNASGTKCIACATAGCAPRAAQRGLTNVLFVGL
;
A
#
# COMPACT_ATOMS: atom_id res chain seq x y z
N VAL A 1 42.07 9.19 -62.54
CA VAL A 1 41.60 8.91 -63.92
C VAL A 1 40.17 9.40 -64.02
N CYS A 2 39.95 10.58 -64.62
CA CYS A 2 38.62 11.08 -64.95
C CYS A 2 38.33 10.75 -66.42
N ARG A 3 37.16 10.19 -66.72
CA ARG A 3 36.68 10.03 -68.08
C ARG A 3 35.34 10.76 -68.21
N GLU A 4 35.36 11.75 -69.11
CA GLU A 4 34.27 12.50 -69.72
C GLU A 4 33.59 13.62 -68.93
N ALA A 5 33.53 14.77 -69.61
CA ALA A 5 33.00 16.05 -69.16
C ALA A 5 31.93 16.53 -70.14
N ARG A 6 30.76 16.90 -69.61
CA ARG A 6 29.95 18.03 -70.09
C ARG A 6 29.40 18.73 -68.84
N ASP A 7 29.57 20.05 -68.82
CA ASP A 7 28.94 21.04 -67.93
C ASP A 7 29.50 21.28 -66.52
N GLY A 8 30.83 21.42 -66.44
CA GLY A 8 31.39 22.62 -65.79
C GLY A 8 31.59 22.63 -64.26
N ALA A 9 32.86 22.84 -63.90
CA ALA A 9 33.40 23.34 -62.62
C ALA A 9 33.56 22.34 -61.45
N CYS A 10 34.64 21.55 -61.52
CA CYS A 10 35.41 21.16 -60.33
C CYS A 10 36.75 21.91 -60.36
N VAL A 11 37.12 22.58 -59.26
CA VAL A 11 38.41 23.27 -59.14
C VAL A 11 39.13 22.87 -57.84
N ARG A 12 40.25 22.16 -58.06
CA ARG A 12 41.54 22.02 -57.34
C ARG A 12 41.64 21.68 -55.83
N HIS A 13 42.35 20.57 -55.62
CA HIS A 13 43.28 20.23 -54.52
C HIS A 13 44.29 21.33 -54.14
N ALA A 14 44.73 21.30 -52.87
CA ALA A 14 46.13 21.04 -52.50
C ALA A 14 46.24 20.66 -51.01
N GLU A 15 46.78 19.47 -50.73
CA GLU A 15 47.34 19.04 -49.44
C GLU A 15 48.76 19.62 -49.25
N GLU A 16 49.19 19.75 -47.99
CA GLU A 16 50.49 19.33 -47.40
C GLU A 16 50.75 20.15 -46.10
N HIS A 17 50.72 19.54 -44.91
CA HIS A 17 51.74 18.73 -44.22
C HIS A 17 52.73 19.53 -43.33
N SER A 18 52.54 19.35 -42.00
CA SER A 18 53.56 18.94 -41.01
C SER A 18 54.20 19.95 -40.02
N VAL A 19 54.30 19.44 -38.78
CA VAL A 19 55.37 19.56 -37.73
C VAL A 19 55.19 20.53 -36.53
N ASP A 20 54.90 19.89 -35.37
CA ASP A 20 55.53 19.94 -34.03
C ASP A 20 55.79 21.26 -33.24
N GLY A 21 55.43 21.23 -31.94
CA GLY A 21 55.74 22.28 -30.96
C GLY A 21 55.10 22.10 -29.57
N ARG A 22 55.87 21.57 -28.61
CA ARG A 22 55.51 21.15 -27.22
C ARG A 22 55.16 22.26 -26.20
N ARG A 23 54.61 21.77 -25.05
CA ARG A 23 54.61 22.25 -23.63
C ARG A 23 53.42 23.15 -23.24
N HIS A 24 52.73 23.03 -22.08
CA HIS A 24 53.08 22.47 -20.74
C HIS A 24 51.82 22.32 -19.85
N GLY A 25 51.76 21.27 -19.02
CA GLY A 25 51.10 21.20 -17.68
C GLY A 25 49.57 21.21 -17.61
N SER A 26 48.86 20.46 -16.75
CA SER A 26 49.22 19.52 -15.69
C SER A 26 47.96 18.73 -15.32
N GLN A 27 48.12 17.44 -15.05
CA GLN A 27 47.10 16.57 -14.45
C GLN A 27 46.78 17.00 -13.01
N GLY A 28 45.49 16.93 -12.66
CA GLY A 28 45.01 16.95 -11.29
C GLY A 28 43.74 16.11 -11.19
N SER A 29 43.91 14.81 -11.01
CA SER A 29 42.83 13.85 -10.76
C SER A 29 42.36 13.95 -9.30
N ARG A 30 41.03 13.95 -9.07
CA ARG A 30 40.29 12.97 -8.23
C ARG A 30 39.03 13.56 -7.56
N ALA A 31 37.99 12.73 -7.61
CA ALA A 31 36.88 12.57 -6.67
C ALA A 31 35.78 13.65 -6.66
N HIS A 32 34.61 13.33 -7.22
CA HIS A 32 33.61 12.58 -6.46
C HIS A 32 32.59 11.91 -7.39
N ASP A 33 32.54 10.59 -7.25
CA ASP A 33 31.49 9.71 -7.72
C ASP A 33 30.22 9.97 -6.89
N SER A 34 29.09 10.13 -7.56
CA SER A 34 27.75 9.91 -7.00
C SER A 34 26.77 9.71 -8.14
N ARG A 35 26.81 8.50 -8.72
CA ARG A 35 25.64 7.65 -8.92
C ARG A 35 24.36 8.40 -9.37
N GLU A 36 24.36 8.89 -10.60
CA GLU A 36 23.13 9.17 -11.31
C GLU A 36 22.53 7.81 -11.73
N GLU A 37 21.82 7.19 -10.79
CA GLU A 37 20.97 6.05 -11.07
C GLU A 37 19.87 6.55 -12.00
N ALA A 38 20.00 6.23 -13.28
CA ALA A 38 19.01 6.40 -14.32
C ALA A 38 17.75 5.59 -13.99
N LYS A 39 17.00 6.04 -12.98
CA LYS A 39 15.62 5.63 -12.73
C LYS A 39 14.80 6.38 -13.77
N ARG A 40 14.39 5.66 -14.82
CA ARG A 40 13.45 6.15 -15.86
C ARG A 40 12.48 7.14 -15.24
N VAL A 41 12.63 8.43 -15.58
CA VAL A 41 11.71 9.48 -15.17
C VAL A 41 10.37 9.15 -15.83
N ARG A 42 9.48 8.54 -15.05
CA ARG A 42 8.08 8.31 -15.40
C ARG A 42 7.41 9.68 -15.51
N GLY A 43 6.46 9.83 -16.42
CA GLY A 43 5.89 11.13 -16.80
C GLY A 43 5.27 11.88 -15.62
N ALA A 44 6.05 12.74 -14.97
CA ALA A 44 5.57 13.69 -13.97
C ALA A 44 4.71 14.73 -14.68
N GLN A 45 3.47 14.91 -14.25
CA GLN A 45 2.57 15.96 -14.77
C GLN A 45 2.56 17.17 -13.82
N CYS A 46 3.76 17.67 -13.53
CA CYS A 46 3.99 18.65 -12.48
C CYS A 46 4.35 20.03 -13.03
N THR A 47 3.53 20.54 -13.94
CA THR A 47 3.67 21.90 -14.46
C THR A 47 2.95 22.87 -13.51
N ASN A 48 3.63 23.95 -13.13
CA ASN A 48 3.10 25.02 -12.25
C ASN A 48 2.65 24.55 -10.85
N CYS A 49 3.16 23.42 -10.35
CA CYS A 49 3.00 23.11 -8.93
C CYS A 49 3.78 24.11 -8.07
N GLU A 50 3.31 24.34 -6.85
CA GLU A 50 4.11 25.00 -5.82
C GLU A 50 5.37 24.18 -5.50
N ALA A 51 6.41 24.81 -4.95
CA ALA A 51 7.64 24.11 -4.59
C ALA A 51 7.35 22.90 -3.70
N SER A 52 7.98 21.76 -4.01
CA SER A 52 7.77 20.48 -3.29
C SER A 52 6.34 19.92 -3.30
N SER A 53 5.43 20.48 -4.10
CA SER A 53 4.03 20.05 -4.16
C SER A 53 3.74 19.07 -5.30
N CYS A 54 4.75 18.71 -6.11
CA CYS A 54 4.72 17.56 -7.02
C CYS A 54 4.95 16.27 -6.23
N ASN A 55 3.97 15.83 -5.46
CA ASN A 55 4.15 14.77 -4.46
C ASN A 55 2.96 13.80 -4.34
N VAL A 56 1.87 14.02 -5.08
CA VAL A 56 0.73 13.11 -5.08
C VAL A 56 1.05 11.96 -6.02
N LEU A 57 1.26 10.77 -5.45
CA LEU A 57 1.57 9.56 -6.22
C LEU A 57 0.29 8.79 -6.53
N ILE A 58 -0.04 8.70 -7.82
CA ILE A 58 -1.17 7.92 -8.31
C ILE A 58 -0.66 6.93 -9.34
N ARG A 59 -0.77 5.63 -9.04
CA ARG A 59 -0.11 4.55 -9.78
C ARG A 59 1.39 4.82 -9.92
N GLU A 60 1.83 5.18 -11.11
CA GLU A 60 3.22 5.44 -11.47
C GLU A 60 3.49 6.91 -11.80
N GLY A 61 2.45 7.76 -11.77
CA GLY A 61 2.52 9.19 -12.05
C GLY A 61 2.60 10.02 -10.76
N THR A 62 3.24 11.17 -10.87
CA THR A 62 3.31 12.17 -9.80
C THR A 62 2.60 13.44 -10.25
N TYR A 63 1.82 14.01 -9.33
CA TYR A 63 0.86 15.09 -9.57
C TYR A 63 0.99 16.20 -8.53
N CYS A 64 0.45 17.39 -8.85
CA CYS A 64 0.42 18.52 -7.93
C CYS A 64 -0.61 18.29 -6.80
N SER A 65 -0.20 18.44 -5.55
CA SER A 65 -1.10 18.64 -4.39
C SER A 65 -1.46 20.12 -4.18
N MET A 66 -0.75 21.02 -4.86
CA MET A 66 -0.89 22.46 -4.76
C MET A 66 -0.25 23.13 -5.96
N CYS A 67 -0.94 24.12 -6.52
CA CYS A 67 -0.46 24.99 -7.57
C CYS A 67 0.30 26.18 -7.00
N SER A 68 1.20 26.73 -7.82
CA SER A 68 1.94 27.94 -7.47
C SER A 68 0.99 29.02 -6.99
N THR A 69 1.33 29.61 -5.85
CA THR A 69 0.57 30.73 -5.27
C THR A 69 0.83 32.07 -5.98
N ASP A 70 1.76 32.09 -6.93
CA ASP A 70 2.04 33.26 -7.76
C ASP A 70 0.89 33.56 -8.74
N VAL A 71 0.00 32.59 -8.99
CA VAL A 71 -1.16 32.73 -9.87
C VAL A 71 -2.44 32.47 -9.08
N THR A 72 -3.28 33.50 -8.96
CA THR A 72 -4.56 33.39 -8.26
C THR A 72 -5.58 32.64 -9.08
N GLY A 73 -6.47 31.88 -8.42
CA GLY A 73 -7.53 31.15 -9.09
C GLY A 73 -7.12 29.78 -9.65
N TYR A 74 -5.89 29.33 -9.39
CA TYR A 74 -5.41 28.02 -9.83
C TYR A 74 -5.55 26.95 -8.74
N ALA A 75 -5.92 25.74 -9.14
CA ALA A 75 -5.97 24.55 -8.29
C ALA A 75 -5.68 23.28 -9.11
N PRO A 76 -5.27 22.18 -8.46
CA PRO A 76 -5.07 20.91 -9.16
C PRO A 76 -6.40 20.29 -9.59
N ILE A 77 -6.56 20.10 -10.90
CA ILE A 77 -7.62 19.30 -11.53
C ILE A 77 -6.94 18.09 -12.17
N ASP A 78 -7.32 16.89 -11.73
CA ASP A 78 -6.63 15.65 -12.07
C ASP A 78 -5.11 15.74 -11.85
N GLY A 79 -4.72 16.53 -10.82
CA GLY A 79 -3.34 16.70 -10.45
C GLY A 79 -2.54 17.69 -11.31
N VAL A 80 -3.17 18.32 -12.30
CA VAL A 80 -2.58 19.36 -13.15
C VAL A 80 -3.14 20.73 -12.75
N CYS A 81 -2.27 21.73 -12.67
CA CYS A 81 -2.66 23.07 -12.29
C CYS A 81 -3.43 23.77 -13.42
N ALA A 82 -4.71 24.06 -13.15
CA ALA A 82 -5.62 24.73 -14.06
C ALA A 82 -6.25 25.96 -13.40
N ASP A 83 -6.62 26.94 -14.22
CA ASP A 83 -7.43 28.08 -13.78
C ASP A 83 -8.87 27.60 -13.52
N VAL A 84 -9.29 27.67 -12.27
CA VAL A 84 -10.62 27.26 -11.79
C VAL A 84 -11.49 28.47 -11.41
N SER A 85 -11.05 29.69 -11.74
CA SER A 85 -11.81 30.92 -11.49
C SER A 85 -13.02 31.07 -12.43
N SER A 86 -12.93 30.48 -13.62
CA SER A 86 -13.95 30.54 -14.67
C SER A 86 -14.66 29.21 -14.90
N ASP A 87 -14.08 28.09 -14.47
CA ASP A 87 -14.66 26.75 -14.54
C ASP A 87 -14.71 26.10 -13.15
N THR A 88 -15.85 26.29 -12.48
CA THR A 88 -16.11 25.76 -11.13
C THR A 88 -16.82 24.41 -11.15
N ALA A 89 -16.93 23.74 -12.30
CA ALA A 89 -17.69 22.50 -12.43
C ALA A 89 -17.04 21.33 -11.67
N LEU A 90 -15.72 21.36 -11.50
CA LEU A 90 -14.94 20.35 -10.79
C LEU A 90 -14.38 20.88 -9.48
N CYS A 91 -13.79 22.07 -9.47
CA CYS A 91 -13.34 22.75 -8.26
C CYS A 91 -14.22 23.96 -7.98
N LYS A 92 -15.15 23.80 -7.05
CA LYS A 92 -16.14 24.82 -6.69
C LYS A 92 -15.53 25.97 -5.91
N THR A 93 -14.65 25.64 -4.98
CA THR A 93 -13.96 26.61 -4.12
C THR A 93 -12.48 26.28 -4.13
N ASN A 94 -11.64 27.30 -4.35
CA ASN A 94 -10.19 27.18 -4.26
C ASN A 94 -9.64 28.20 -3.25
N ALA A 95 -8.50 27.86 -2.64
CA ALA A 95 -7.76 28.75 -1.77
C ALA A 95 -6.29 28.32 -1.72
N GLY A 96 -5.37 29.30 -1.79
CA GLY A 96 -3.93 29.05 -1.63
C GLY A 96 -3.39 27.98 -2.58
N GLY A 97 -3.76 28.05 -3.86
CA GLY A 97 -3.29 27.08 -4.87
C GLY A 97 -3.90 25.68 -4.76
N LYS A 98 -4.90 25.45 -3.90
CA LYS A 98 -5.57 24.16 -3.72
C LYS A 98 -7.05 24.26 -4.03
N CYS A 99 -7.64 23.14 -4.40
CA CYS A 99 -9.08 23.03 -4.31
C CYS A 99 -9.48 22.72 -2.87
N THR A 100 -10.47 23.44 -2.35
CA THR A 100 -11.00 23.26 -1.00
C THR A 100 -12.43 22.71 -0.99
N GLN A 101 -13.08 22.70 -2.16
CA GLN A 101 -14.38 22.05 -2.34
C GLN A 101 -14.51 21.57 -3.79
N CYS A 102 -14.69 20.27 -3.98
CA CYS A 102 -14.97 19.68 -5.29
C CYS A 102 -16.47 19.69 -5.63
N ASP A 103 -16.81 19.50 -6.90
CA ASP A 103 -18.19 19.36 -7.36
C ASP A 103 -18.26 18.38 -8.56
N GLY A 104 -19.47 18.15 -9.07
CA GLY A 104 -19.69 17.37 -10.28
C GLY A 104 -19.25 15.91 -10.15
N GLN A 105 -18.76 15.33 -11.25
CA GLN A 105 -18.26 13.95 -11.33
C GLN A 105 -16.76 13.87 -10.96
N SER A 106 -16.39 14.57 -9.89
CA SER A 106 -15.04 14.57 -9.34
C SER A 106 -15.08 14.27 -7.84
N PHE A 107 -13.90 14.06 -7.26
CA PHE A 107 -13.76 13.82 -5.83
C PHE A 107 -12.50 14.49 -5.27
N MET A 108 -12.58 14.94 -4.02
CA MET A 108 -11.44 15.53 -3.32
C MET A 108 -10.40 14.48 -2.95
N TYR A 109 -9.14 14.77 -3.27
CA TYR A 109 -7.98 13.98 -2.86
C TYR A 109 -6.72 14.86 -2.82
N GLN A 110 -6.02 14.91 -1.68
CA GLN A 110 -4.71 15.53 -1.51
C GLN A 110 -4.61 16.98 -2.05
N GLY A 111 -5.67 17.78 -1.87
CA GLY A 111 -5.72 19.20 -2.25
C GLY A 111 -6.14 19.50 -3.70
N GLY A 112 -6.56 18.49 -4.46
CA GLY A 112 -7.11 18.64 -5.81
C GLY A 112 -8.43 17.89 -6.01
N CYS A 113 -9.10 18.19 -7.12
CA CYS A 113 -10.29 17.45 -7.55
C CYS A 113 -9.93 16.51 -8.69
N TYR A 114 -10.23 15.23 -8.51
CA TYR A 114 -9.89 14.18 -9.46
C TYR A 114 -11.16 13.61 -10.07
N GLN A 115 -11.15 13.42 -11.38
CA GLN A 115 -12.26 12.88 -12.13
C GLN A 115 -12.16 11.35 -12.20
N THR A 116 -13.31 10.70 -12.30
CA THR A 116 -13.39 9.26 -12.60
C THR A 116 -13.30 9.03 -14.12
N GLY A 117 -13.24 7.76 -14.54
CA GLY A 117 -13.13 7.37 -15.96
C GLY A 117 -11.71 7.02 -16.38
N SER A 118 -11.56 6.00 -17.23
CA SER A 118 -10.29 5.28 -17.47
C SER A 118 -9.10 6.13 -17.90
N GLN A 119 -9.34 7.29 -18.51
CA GLN A 119 -8.30 8.23 -18.96
C GLN A 119 -7.77 9.14 -17.84
N ASN A 120 -8.51 9.28 -16.73
CA ASN A 120 -8.19 10.19 -15.65
C ASN A 120 -7.43 9.46 -14.52
N PRO A 121 -6.46 10.12 -13.88
CA PRO A 121 -5.71 9.52 -12.78
C PRO A 121 -6.62 9.11 -11.61
N GLY A 122 -7.66 9.90 -11.35
CA GLY A 122 -8.63 9.66 -10.28
C GLY A 122 -9.33 8.31 -10.36
N ASN A 123 -9.48 7.72 -11.55
CA ASN A 123 -10.12 6.42 -11.74
C ASN A 123 -9.41 5.26 -11.04
N SER A 124 -8.13 5.44 -10.69
CA SER A 124 -7.37 4.43 -9.94
C SER A 124 -7.57 4.49 -8.43
N LEU A 125 -8.24 5.54 -7.94
CA LEU A 125 -8.59 5.76 -6.54
C LEU A 125 -10.10 5.57 -6.33
N CYS A 126 -10.89 6.04 -7.30
CA CYS A 126 -12.33 6.08 -7.24
C CYS A 126 -12.95 5.73 -8.60
N THR A 127 -13.87 4.77 -8.65
CA THR A 127 -14.53 4.34 -9.89
C THR A 127 -15.87 5.02 -10.13
N ALA A 128 -16.48 5.60 -9.09
CA ALA A 128 -17.66 6.46 -9.23
C ALA A 128 -17.61 7.62 -8.23
N ALA A 129 -17.91 8.82 -8.70
CA ALA A 129 -17.95 10.03 -7.89
C ALA A 129 -19.20 10.85 -8.20
N ALA A 130 -19.69 11.58 -7.21
CA ALA A 130 -20.82 12.49 -7.36
C ALA A 130 -20.71 13.64 -6.37
N ASN A 131 -21.05 14.85 -6.83
CA ASN A 131 -21.05 16.08 -6.03
C ASN A 131 -19.72 16.33 -5.32
N GLY A 132 -18.59 16.07 -5.97
CA GLY A 132 -17.27 16.28 -5.36
C GLY A 132 -16.81 15.18 -4.40
N ILE A 133 -17.54 14.06 -4.32
CA ILE A 133 -17.29 12.97 -3.36
C ILE A 133 -17.09 11.65 -4.10
N CYS A 134 -16.07 10.88 -3.69
CA CYS A 134 -15.93 9.50 -4.12
C CYS A 134 -17.04 8.65 -3.49
N THR A 135 -17.89 8.04 -4.30
CA THR A 135 -19.00 7.19 -3.84
C THR A 135 -18.67 5.71 -3.96
N GLN A 136 -17.76 5.35 -4.85
CA GLN A 136 -17.22 4.00 -4.99
C GLN A 136 -15.71 4.04 -5.14
N ALA A 137 -14.99 3.62 -4.10
CA ALA A 137 -13.54 3.49 -4.15
C ALA A 137 -13.11 2.39 -5.13
N ALA A 138 -11.97 2.58 -5.76
CA ALA A 138 -11.24 1.56 -6.50
C ALA A 138 -10.56 0.59 -5.54
N GLU A 139 -10.15 -0.58 -6.04
CA GLU A 139 -9.39 -1.55 -5.25
C GLU A 139 -8.10 -0.93 -4.68
N GLY A 140 -7.84 -1.19 -3.40
CA GLY A 140 -6.74 -0.58 -2.65
C GLY A 140 -7.05 0.79 -2.04
N TYR A 141 -8.28 1.26 -2.16
CA TYR A 141 -8.81 2.43 -1.48
C TYR A 141 -10.14 2.11 -0.81
N PHE A 142 -10.54 2.96 0.14
CA PHE A 142 -11.86 2.95 0.73
C PHE A 142 -12.42 4.37 0.83
N VAL A 143 -13.75 4.49 0.77
CA VAL A 143 -14.45 5.75 1.07
C VAL A 143 -14.60 5.86 2.59
N PRO A 144 -14.04 6.89 3.24
CA PRO A 144 -14.21 7.05 4.67
C PRO A 144 -15.68 7.37 5.00
N PRO A 145 -16.27 6.76 6.04
CA PRO A 145 -17.60 7.10 6.51
C PRO A 145 -17.75 8.61 6.77
N GLY A 146 -18.75 9.23 6.15
CA GLY A 146 -18.98 10.68 6.25
C GLY A 146 -18.10 11.53 5.34
N ALA A 147 -17.49 10.94 4.30
CA ALA A 147 -16.79 11.67 3.25
C ALA A 147 -17.58 12.91 2.78
N THR A 148 -16.85 14.00 2.54
CA THR A 148 -17.40 15.29 2.08
C THR A 148 -16.67 15.74 0.83
N ASP A 149 -17.18 16.77 0.18
CA ASP A 149 -16.57 17.41 -0.98
C ASP A 149 -15.35 18.28 -0.64
N ALA A 150 -15.07 18.50 0.65
CA ALA A 150 -14.01 19.36 1.16
C ALA A 150 -12.83 18.62 1.81
N LYS A 151 -12.90 17.28 1.87
CA LYS A 151 -11.87 16.41 2.48
C LYS A 151 -11.63 15.20 1.59
N ASP A 152 -10.45 14.59 1.72
CA ASP A 152 -10.12 13.38 0.98
C ASP A 152 -11.21 12.33 1.16
N SER A 153 -11.84 11.96 0.05
CA SER A 153 -12.99 11.04 0.01
C SER A 153 -12.60 9.63 -0.45
N ALA A 154 -11.32 9.43 -0.75
CA ALA A 154 -10.72 8.13 -0.98
C ALA A 154 -9.43 8.03 -0.17
N VAL A 155 -9.35 7.04 0.72
CA VAL A 155 -8.18 6.78 1.57
C VAL A 155 -7.55 5.47 1.14
N LYS A 156 -6.23 5.48 0.97
CA LYS A 156 -5.50 4.28 0.54
C LYS A 156 -5.44 3.25 1.66
N CYS A 157 -5.57 1.98 1.33
CA CYS A 157 -5.61 0.90 2.32
C CYS A 157 -4.35 0.79 3.19
N ASP A 158 -3.20 1.32 2.75
CA ASP A 158 -1.95 1.37 3.51
C ASP A 158 -1.57 2.77 4.02
N ASP A 159 -2.45 3.77 3.88
CA ASP A 159 -2.19 5.11 4.41
C ASP A 159 -2.41 5.15 5.91
N THR A 160 -1.32 5.03 6.68
CA THR A 160 -1.37 5.08 8.15
C THR A 160 -1.58 6.48 8.72
N THR A 161 -1.53 7.52 7.89
CA THR A 161 -1.79 8.91 8.29
C THR A 161 -3.29 9.19 8.24
N GLY A 162 -3.91 8.90 7.09
CA GLY A 162 -5.35 9.00 6.90
C GLY A 162 -5.88 10.43 6.76
N VAL A 163 -7.20 10.56 6.91
CA VAL A 163 -7.94 11.82 6.81
C VAL A 163 -8.82 12.05 8.03
N GLU A 164 -8.83 13.27 8.55
CA GLU A 164 -9.75 13.66 9.62
C GLU A 164 -11.07 14.18 9.03
N ILE A 165 -12.18 13.56 9.45
CA ILE A 165 -13.54 13.95 9.09
C ILE A 165 -14.38 14.00 10.35
N SER A 166 -14.95 15.18 10.64
CA SER A 166 -15.81 15.42 11.81
C SER A 166 -15.21 14.91 13.13
N GLY A 167 -13.92 15.14 13.35
CA GLY A 167 -13.20 14.76 14.58
C GLY A 167 -12.77 13.29 14.67
N ASN A 168 -12.93 12.50 13.60
CA ASN A 168 -12.41 11.12 13.53
C ASN A 168 -11.37 11.01 12.42
N THR A 169 -10.25 10.34 12.72
CA THR A 169 -9.21 10.06 11.72
C THR A 169 -9.42 8.69 11.10
N TYR A 170 -9.66 8.66 9.79
CA TYR A 170 -9.83 7.45 8.98
C TYR A 170 -8.52 7.07 8.30
N LYS A 171 -7.95 5.93 8.69
CA LYS A 171 -6.63 5.48 8.21
C LYS A 171 -6.63 4.02 7.77
N GLY A 172 -5.66 3.68 6.94
CA GLY A 172 -5.36 2.33 6.50
C GLY A 172 -4.52 1.52 7.49
N VAL A 173 -4.14 0.33 7.05
CA VAL A 173 -3.32 -0.65 7.77
C VAL A 173 -1.99 -0.80 7.02
N LEU A 174 -0.87 -0.68 7.74
CA LEU A 174 0.45 -0.84 7.14
C LEU A 174 0.56 -2.16 6.36
N ASN A 175 1.03 -2.09 5.11
CA ASN A 175 1.15 -3.21 4.18
C ASN A 175 -0.17 -3.86 3.74
N CYS A 176 -1.31 -3.19 3.91
CA CYS A 176 -2.56 -3.64 3.36
C CYS A 176 -2.69 -3.29 1.87
N GLU A 177 -3.05 -4.28 1.06
CA GLU A 177 -3.29 -4.13 -0.38
C GLU A 177 -4.76 -3.84 -0.66
N VAL A 178 -5.65 -4.59 -0.03
CA VAL A 178 -7.11 -4.50 -0.20
C VAL A 178 -7.74 -4.41 1.18
N CYS A 179 -8.69 -3.49 1.32
CA CYS A 179 -9.37 -3.23 2.58
C CYS A 179 -10.83 -2.88 2.36
N SER A 180 -11.60 -2.92 3.44
CA SER A 180 -12.95 -2.36 3.52
C SER A 180 -12.96 -1.14 4.45
N PRO A 181 -13.92 -0.21 4.29
CA PRO A 181 -14.11 0.88 5.23
C PRO A 181 -14.24 0.38 6.67
N PRO A 182 -13.86 1.20 7.67
CA PRO A 182 -14.07 0.84 9.06
C PRO A 182 -15.55 0.52 9.33
N THR A 183 -15.80 -0.56 10.07
CA THR A 183 -17.15 -0.97 10.48
C THR A 183 -17.65 -0.22 11.71
N THR A 184 -16.77 0.55 12.35
CA THR A 184 -17.11 1.33 13.54
C THR A 184 -17.89 2.58 13.11
N PRO A 185 -19.03 2.91 13.74
CA PRO A 185 -19.77 4.14 13.41
C PRO A 185 -18.90 5.38 13.55
N ALA A 186 -19.11 6.37 12.67
CA ALA A 186 -18.48 7.68 12.76
C ALA A 186 -18.72 8.30 14.16
N GLY A 187 -17.68 8.83 14.79
CA GLY A 187 -17.77 9.45 16.12
C GLY A 187 -17.63 8.49 17.29
N ALA A 188 -17.55 7.18 17.07
CA ALA A 188 -17.41 6.21 18.16
C ALA A 188 -15.99 6.16 18.74
N ARG A 189 -14.97 6.56 17.97
CA ARG A 189 -13.54 6.54 18.35
C ARG A 189 -12.78 7.63 17.61
N THR A 190 -11.78 8.22 18.28
CA THR A 190 -10.87 9.22 17.70
C THR A 190 -10.15 8.71 16.44
N GLU A 191 -9.91 7.40 16.34
CA GLU A 191 -9.30 6.76 15.17
C GLU A 191 -10.15 5.58 14.67
N SER A 192 -10.37 5.53 13.36
CA SER A 192 -11.10 4.48 12.66
C SER A 192 -10.21 3.86 11.58
N VAL A 193 -9.80 2.61 11.82
CA VAL A 193 -8.86 1.88 10.97
C VAL A 193 -9.63 1.00 9.99
N ALA A 194 -9.22 1.03 8.71
CA ALA A 194 -9.79 0.17 7.67
C ALA A 194 -9.58 -1.31 8.01
N VAL A 195 -10.51 -2.16 7.56
CA VAL A 195 -10.40 -3.62 7.76
C VAL A 195 -9.60 -4.19 6.60
N CYS A 196 -8.36 -4.64 6.86
CA CYS A 196 -7.57 -5.27 5.81
C CYS A 196 -8.11 -6.64 5.44
N THR A 197 -8.19 -6.93 4.15
CA THR A 197 -8.65 -8.22 3.62
C THR A 197 -7.60 -8.93 2.78
N LYS A 198 -6.56 -8.20 2.33
CA LYS A 198 -5.40 -8.77 1.62
C LYS A 198 -4.16 -7.93 1.89
N CYS A 199 -3.06 -8.59 2.20
CA CYS A 199 -1.78 -7.93 2.45
C CYS A 199 -0.88 -7.97 1.20
N ARG A 200 -0.09 -6.91 0.99
CA ARG A 200 0.93 -6.87 -0.06
C ARG A 200 2.28 -7.42 0.44
N ASN A 201 3.29 -7.44 -0.44
CA ASN A 201 4.68 -7.76 -0.10
C ASN A 201 4.85 -9.14 0.56
N SER A 202 4.04 -10.12 0.15
CA SER A 202 4.03 -11.48 0.70
C SER A 202 3.72 -11.59 2.20
N LYS A 203 3.21 -10.51 2.81
CA LYS A 203 2.76 -10.50 4.21
C LYS A 203 1.50 -11.33 4.40
N TYR A 204 1.30 -11.80 5.62
CA TYR A 204 0.20 -12.66 6.02
C TYR A 204 -0.87 -11.83 6.74
N LEU A 205 -2.12 -11.96 6.31
CA LEU A 205 -3.25 -11.37 6.99
C LEU A 205 -3.50 -12.11 8.31
N LYS A 206 -3.40 -11.38 9.41
CA LYS A 206 -3.71 -11.88 10.76
C LYS A 206 -5.22 -11.78 11.04
N THR A 207 -5.66 -12.53 12.04
CA THR A 207 -7.06 -12.54 12.49
C THR A 207 -7.54 -11.21 13.06
N ASP A 208 -6.61 -10.35 13.50
CA ASP A 208 -6.88 -8.98 13.97
C ASP A 208 -7.04 -7.96 12.83
N GLY A 209 -6.93 -8.38 11.56
CA GLY A 209 -7.04 -7.50 10.39
C GLY A 209 -5.75 -6.74 10.06
N THR A 210 -4.61 -7.10 10.65
CA THR A 210 -3.30 -6.50 10.33
C THR A 210 -2.40 -7.45 9.54
N CYS A 211 -1.36 -6.89 8.92
CA CYS A 211 -0.43 -7.64 8.08
C CYS A 211 0.88 -7.94 8.83
N GLY A 212 1.25 -9.22 8.91
CA GLY A 212 2.46 -9.70 9.58
C GLY A 212 3.33 -10.60 8.70
N GLU A 213 4.39 -11.14 9.27
CA GLU A 213 5.21 -12.18 8.66
C GLU A 213 4.61 -13.57 8.89
N ALA A 214 5.08 -14.57 8.13
CA ALA A 214 4.70 -15.96 8.37
C ALA A 214 5.02 -16.42 9.81
N SER A 215 6.11 -15.89 10.38
CA SER A 215 6.53 -16.15 11.76
C SER A 215 5.59 -15.59 12.82
N ASP A 216 4.71 -14.65 12.45
CA ASP A 216 3.73 -14.08 13.37
C ASP A 216 2.51 -15.01 13.52
N CYS A 217 2.30 -15.93 12.57
CA CYS A 217 1.24 -16.93 12.62
C CYS A 217 1.66 -18.11 13.52
N THR A 218 1.61 -17.92 14.84
CA THR A 218 2.01 -18.95 15.82
C THR A 218 0.94 -19.15 16.90
N GLY A 219 1.09 -20.23 17.68
CA GLY A 219 0.17 -20.57 18.76
C GLY A 219 -1.16 -21.08 18.22
N THR A 220 -2.17 -20.22 18.18
CA THR A 220 -3.54 -20.53 17.73
C THR A 220 -3.75 -20.37 16.22
N THR A 221 -2.73 -19.89 15.51
CA THR A 221 -2.75 -19.78 14.05
C THR A 221 -1.48 -20.35 13.43
N PHE A 222 -1.53 -20.62 12.12
CA PHE A 222 -0.39 -21.06 11.32
C PHE A 222 -0.38 -20.35 9.95
N PRO A 223 0.79 -20.23 9.30
CA PRO A 223 0.89 -19.54 8.03
C PRO A 223 0.38 -20.44 6.88
N LYS A 224 -0.55 -19.91 6.10
CA LYS A 224 -0.98 -20.47 4.82
C LYS A 224 -0.73 -19.46 3.69
N ALA A 225 0.15 -19.84 2.78
CA ALA A 225 0.37 -19.08 1.55
C ALA A 225 -0.77 -19.32 0.56
N ASP A 226 -1.25 -18.27 -0.10
CA ASP A 226 -2.23 -18.36 -1.18
C ASP A 226 -1.91 -17.28 -2.21
N ASN A 227 -1.49 -17.70 -3.41
CA ASN A 227 -1.08 -16.77 -4.46
C ASN A 227 -2.25 -16.01 -5.09
N ASN A 228 -3.48 -16.50 -4.91
CA ASN A 228 -4.68 -15.90 -5.50
C ASN A 228 -5.41 -15.01 -4.46
N ALA A 229 -5.70 -15.58 -3.29
CA ALA A 229 -6.45 -14.89 -2.24
C ALA A 229 -5.56 -14.02 -1.33
N GLY A 230 -4.25 -14.24 -1.35
CA GLY A 230 -3.29 -13.61 -0.44
C GLY A 230 -2.98 -14.49 0.77
N ASN A 231 -1.76 -14.35 1.29
CA ASN A 231 -1.29 -15.12 2.43
C ASN A 231 -2.08 -14.78 3.70
N LYS A 232 -2.39 -15.79 4.51
CA LYS A 232 -3.20 -15.64 5.74
C LYS A 232 -2.66 -16.46 6.91
N CYS A 233 -2.79 -15.92 8.11
CA CYS A 233 -2.70 -16.70 9.34
C CYS A 233 -4.06 -17.38 9.56
N VAL A 234 -4.07 -18.71 9.46
CA VAL A 234 -5.29 -19.51 9.60
C VAL A 234 -5.37 -20.07 11.00
N LEU A 235 -6.57 -20.12 11.58
CA LEU A 235 -6.79 -20.76 12.88
C LEU A 235 -6.42 -22.25 12.82
N CYS A 236 -5.76 -22.75 13.86
CA CYS A 236 -5.40 -24.16 13.96
C CYS A 236 -6.61 -25.09 13.83
N GLY A 237 -7.77 -24.64 14.31
CA GLY A 237 -9.04 -25.36 14.28
C GLY A 237 -9.91 -25.10 13.04
N ASP A 238 -9.40 -24.41 12.02
CA ASP A 238 -10.15 -24.14 10.79
C ASP A 238 -10.62 -25.45 10.12
N GLU A 239 -11.88 -25.52 9.72
CA GLU A 239 -12.50 -26.75 9.19
C GLU A 239 -11.95 -27.17 7.82
N THR A 240 -11.40 -26.23 7.05
CA THR A 240 -10.91 -26.48 5.68
C THR A 240 -9.40 -26.68 5.67
N ASP A 241 -8.70 -25.79 6.36
CA ASP A 241 -7.25 -25.65 6.27
C ASP A 241 -6.52 -26.16 7.52
N GLY A 242 -7.23 -26.25 8.64
CA GLY A 242 -6.71 -26.64 9.94
C GLY A 242 -6.96 -28.11 10.29
N ILE A 243 -6.90 -28.39 11.59
CA ILE A 243 -7.25 -29.67 12.18
C ILE A 243 -8.47 -29.44 13.06
N ALA A 244 -9.59 -30.08 12.75
CA ALA A 244 -10.82 -29.96 13.55
C ALA A 244 -10.55 -30.18 15.05
N ASP A 245 -11.17 -29.34 15.87
CA ASP A 245 -11.00 -29.25 17.33
C ASP A 245 -9.57 -28.94 17.82
N CYS A 246 -8.67 -28.45 16.96
CA CYS A 246 -7.33 -28.06 17.37
C CYS A 246 -7.27 -26.60 17.85
N GLN A 247 -6.73 -26.39 19.06
CA GLN A 247 -6.59 -25.06 19.67
C GLN A 247 -5.24 -24.42 19.36
N GLU A 248 -4.15 -25.17 19.55
CA GLU A 248 -2.80 -24.73 19.22
C GLU A 248 -2.14 -25.72 18.29
N CYS A 249 -1.35 -25.22 17.36
CA CYS A 249 -0.68 -26.04 16.37
C CYS A 249 0.73 -25.54 16.09
N SER A 250 1.52 -26.42 15.50
CA SER A 250 2.82 -26.11 14.92
C SER A 250 2.84 -26.61 13.48
N LYS A 251 3.58 -25.93 12.62
CA LYS A 251 3.80 -26.37 11.24
C LYS A 251 5.30 -26.56 11.02
N PRO A 252 5.91 -27.62 11.61
CA PRO A 252 7.28 -27.97 11.26
C PRO A 252 7.33 -28.33 9.77
N GLU A 253 8.20 -27.64 9.04
CA GLU A 253 8.33 -27.75 7.59
C GLU A 253 7.00 -27.41 6.88
N ASN A 254 6.24 -28.43 6.44
CA ASN A 254 4.99 -28.27 5.69
C ASN A 254 3.82 -29.10 6.24
N ALA A 255 3.98 -29.75 7.40
CA ALA A 255 2.94 -30.58 8.00
C ALA A 255 2.38 -29.92 9.25
N LEU A 256 1.07 -29.62 9.24
CA LEU A 256 0.38 -29.08 10.40
C LEU A 256 0.22 -30.17 11.48
N LYS A 257 0.59 -29.83 12.72
CA LYS A 257 0.48 -30.71 13.88
C LYS A 257 -0.23 -29.98 15.01
N CYS A 258 -1.28 -30.60 15.52
CA CYS A 258 -2.00 -30.15 16.68
C CYS A 258 -1.20 -30.41 17.97
N LEU A 259 -1.03 -29.38 18.78
CA LEU A 259 -0.35 -29.41 20.07
C LEU A 259 -1.35 -29.56 21.22
N THR A 260 -2.51 -28.90 21.11
CA THR A 260 -3.59 -28.93 22.10
C THR A 260 -4.94 -28.94 21.40
N CYS A 261 -5.90 -29.68 21.94
CA CYS A 261 -7.28 -29.67 21.46
C CYS A 261 -8.10 -28.60 22.19
N ALA A 262 -9.17 -28.12 21.56
CA ALA A 262 -10.07 -27.10 22.08
C ALA A 262 -10.79 -27.53 23.37
N THR A 263 -10.98 -28.84 23.56
CA THR A 263 -11.63 -29.41 24.74
C THR A 263 -10.67 -30.25 25.55
N ASP A 264 -10.84 -30.25 26.87
CA ASP A 264 -10.07 -31.09 27.79
C ASP A 264 -10.41 -32.59 27.67
N THR A 265 -11.50 -32.93 26.99
CA THR A 265 -11.91 -34.33 26.72
C THR A 265 -11.16 -34.93 25.54
N ASN A 266 -10.48 -34.11 24.74
CA ASN A 266 -9.77 -34.52 23.54
C ASN A 266 -8.25 -34.34 23.71
N LYS A 267 -7.48 -35.23 23.08
CA LYS A 267 -6.02 -35.09 22.93
C LYS A 267 -5.61 -35.25 21.48
N PRO A 268 -4.52 -34.58 21.05
CA PRO A 268 -3.93 -34.89 19.76
C PRO A 268 -3.54 -36.37 19.73
N ASN A 269 -3.79 -37.04 18.61
CA ASN A 269 -3.27 -38.38 18.38
C ASN A 269 -1.72 -38.38 18.31
N ALA A 270 -1.09 -39.55 18.32
CA ALA A 270 0.37 -39.66 18.28
C ALA A 270 1.03 -38.94 17.08
N SER A 271 0.31 -38.81 15.96
CA SER A 271 0.78 -38.10 14.77
C SER A 271 0.54 -36.58 14.81
N GLY A 272 -0.25 -36.09 15.77
CA GLY A 272 -0.69 -34.70 15.85
C GLY A 272 -1.68 -34.28 14.75
N THR A 273 -2.27 -35.21 14.00
CA THR A 273 -3.09 -34.90 12.83
C THR A 273 -4.59 -34.80 13.14
N LYS A 274 -5.02 -35.25 14.32
CA LYS A 274 -6.42 -35.23 14.75
C LYS A 274 -6.51 -35.09 16.26
N CYS A 275 -7.57 -34.44 16.72
CA CYS A 275 -8.03 -34.51 18.10
C CYS A 275 -8.95 -35.72 18.28
N ILE A 276 -8.65 -36.57 19.27
CA ILE A 276 -9.42 -37.78 19.56
C ILE A 276 -9.86 -37.79 21.02
N ALA A 277 -11.01 -38.40 21.29
CA ALA A 277 -11.52 -38.56 22.65
C ALA A 277 -10.53 -39.38 23.51
N CYS A 278 -10.27 -38.93 24.74
CA CYS A 278 -9.48 -39.70 25.70
C CYS A 278 -10.26 -40.95 26.13
N ALA A 279 -9.86 -42.13 25.65
CA ALA A 279 -10.50 -43.41 25.98
C ALA A 279 -10.02 -44.05 27.30
N THR A 280 -9.08 -43.44 28.04
CA THR A 280 -8.52 -44.01 29.27
C THR A 280 -8.60 -43.08 30.48
N ALA A 281 -8.94 -43.67 31.64
CA ALA A 281 -8.85 -43.07 32.96
C ALA A 281 -7.38 -42.73 33.27
N GLY A 282 -6.98 -41.49 33.01
CA GLY A 282 -5.58 -41.05 33.10
C GLY A 282 -5.30 -39.73 32.39
N CYS A 283 -6.16 -39.30 31.45
CA CYS A 283 -6.24 -37.91 31.00
C CYS A 283 -6.86 -37.05 32.11
N ALA A 284 -6.10 -36.74 33.16
CA ALA A 284 -6.50 -35.71 34.09
C ALA A 284 -6.21 -34.33 33.44
N PRO A 285 -7.16 -33.37 33.46
CA PRO A 285 -6.95 -32.03 32.89
C PRO A 285 -5.75 -31.34 33.55
N ARG A 286 -5.16 -30.29 32.94
CA ARG A 286 -4.02 -29.55 33.55
C ARG A 286 -4.31 -29.04 34.98
N ALA A 287 -5.57 -28.92 35.37
CA ALA A 287 -6.00 -28.63 36.74
C ALA A 287 -5.77 -29.78 37.74
N ALA A 288 -5.74 -31.03 37.28
CA ALA A 288 -5.64 -32.22 38.11
C ALA A 288 -4.19 -32.71 38.35
N GLN A 289 -3.20 -32.21 37.59
CA GLN A 289 -1.79 -32.56 37.81
C GLN A 289 -1.09 -31.73 38.91
N ARG A 290 -1.71 -30.64 39.41
CA ARG A 290 -1.18 -29.90 40.57
C ARG A 290 -1.62 -30.45 41.93
N GLY A 291 -2.43 -31.52 41.96
CA GLY A 291 -3.01 -32.07 43.19
C GLY A 291 -2.51 -33.45 43.63
N LEU A 292 -1.61 -34.10 42.89
CA LEU A 292 -1.21 -35.50 43.15
C LEU A 292 0.26 -35.70 43.54
N THR A 293 0.96 -34.63 43.91
CA THR A 293 2.33 -34.71 44.48
C THR A 293 2.32 -34.14 45.90
N ASN A 294 1.74 -34.88 46.86
CA ASN A 294 2.11 -34.91 48.28
C ASN A 294 1.03 -35.60 49.14
N VAL A 295 0.91 -36.93 49.05
CA VAL A 295 0.42 -37.74 50.19
C VAL A 295 1.18 -39.07 50.14
N LEU A 296 1.55 -39.60 51.31
CA LEU A 296 2.44 -40.73 51.63
C LEU A 296 3.94 -40.34 51.59
N PHE A 297 4.70 -40.32 52.68
CA PHE A 297 4.68 -41.04 53.97
C PHE A 297 5.53 -40.24 54.98
N VAL A 298 5.13 -40.12 56.24
CA VAL A 298 5.92 -40.39 57.48
C VAL A 298 5.03 -40.00 58.67
N GLY A 299 4.64 -40.98 59.48
CA GLY A 299 3.95 -40.74 60.74
C GLY A 299 3.63 -42.04 61.47
N LEU A 300 4.44 -42.31 62.50
CA LEU A 300 4.39 -43.36 63.54
C LEU A 300 5.06 -44.70 63.21
#